data_AF-A0A2K9PU74-F1
#
_entry.id   AF-A0A2K9PU74-F1
#
_cell.length_a   1.000
_cell.length_b   1.000
_cell.length_c   1.000
_cell.angle_alpha   90.00
_cell.angle_beta   90.00
_cell.angle_gamma   90.00
#
_symmetry.space_group_name_H-M   'P 1'
#
loop_
_entity.id
_entity.type
_entity.pdbx_description
1 polymer ?
#
loop_
_entity_poly.entity_id
_entity_poly.type
_entity_poly.pdbx_seq_one_letter_code
_entity_poly.pdbx_strand_id
1 'polypeptide(L)'
;MKKLIYIIIVLGCFSACTTEHVKPLIVQTDDFVGELAISAVVGDTIGTIPGTSTKGTVTYTINSQTPADIFSVDETYGELIVASDAVANLPINSMVVLEVSVSKEGVSQISNVEITVVPPPVDVTPWVGTVLVTQIDFFSGLPVTKEVPATDIDNGQLLLSGGDPFDLFCDENSEIIITFGQLTTATVGPVTISQPFICYGGTNLNIDGTGTYNTETKEILIDFNITGDFEFPGSRTITPKE
;
A
#
# COMPACT_ATOMS: atom_id res chain seq x y z
N MET A 1 -97.66 10.42 -19.68
CA MET A 1 -96.58 9.76 -20.46
C MET A 1 -95.88 10.88 -21.25
N LYS A 2 -94.60 11.22 -21.16
CA LYS A 2 -93.36 10.56 -20.70
C LYS A 2 -92.51 11.62 -19.96
N LYS A 3 -91.81 11.21 -18.90
CA LYS A 3 -90.80 12.05 -18.21
C LYS A 3 -89.54 12.13 -19.09
N LEU A 4 -89.05 13.34 -19.36
CA LEU A 4 -87.74 13.56 -19.99
C LEU A 4 -86.79 14.05 -18.89
N ILE A 5 -85.85 13.20 -18.50
CA ILE A 5 -84.84 13.50 -17.47
C ILE A 5 -83.58 13.92 -18.22
N TYR A 6 -83.16 15.18 -18.03
CA TYR A 6 -81.86 15.69 -18.46
C TYR A 6 -80.81 15.32 -17.41
N ILE A 7 -79.81 14.54 -17.80
CA ILE A 7 -78.62 14.25 -16.99
C ILE A 7 -77.57 15.31 -17.33
N ILE A 8 -77.34 16.22 -16.37
CA ILE A 8 -76.22 17.17 -16.40
C ILE A 8 -74.99 16.43 -15.87
N ILE A 9 -74.02 16.19 -16.75
CA ILE A 9 -72.71 15.64 -16.39
C ILE A 9 -71.86 16.82 -15.91
N VAL A 10 -71.67 16.90 -14.58
CA VAL A 10 -70.71 17.80 -13.94
C VAL A 10 -69.33 17.15 -14.03
N LEU A 11 -68.49 17.69 -14.92
CA LEU A 11 -67.10 17.31 -15.08
C LEU A 11 -66.27 17.95 -13.96
N GLY A 12 -66.13 17.22 -12.84
CA GLY A 12 -65.24 17.61 -11.75
C GLY A 12 -63.80 17.33 -12.12
N CYS A 13 -63.04 18.40 -12.42
CA CYS A 13 -61.57 18.34 -12.43
C CYS A 13 -61.08 18.09 -11.01
N PHE A 14 -60.74 16.84 -10.69
CA PHE A 14 -59.89 16.53 -9.56
C PHE A 14 -58.47 16.94 -9.91
N SER A 15 -58.06 18.13 -9.48
CA SER A 15 -56.65 18.52 -9.42
C SER A 15 -55.97 17.66 -8.35
N ALA A 16 -55.47 16.49 -8.73
CA ALA A 16 -54.56 15.71 -7.92
C ALA A 16 -53.21 16.44 -7.85
N CYS A 17 -53.05 17.27 -6.82
CA CYS A 17 -51.74 17.80 -6.45
C CYS A 17 -50.95 16.65 -5.81
N THR A 18 -50.12 15.97 -6.59
CA THR A 18 -49.12 15.06 -6.04
C THR A 18 -48.00 15.92 -5.44
N THR A 19 -47.91 16.00 -4.13
CA THR A 19 -46.71 16.54 -3.47
C THR A 19 -45.57 15.58 -3.78
N GLU A 20 -44.76 15.92 -4.78
CA GLU A 20 -43.53 15.20 -5.04
C GLU A 20 -42.64 15.33 -3.81
N HIS A 21 -42.37 14.20 -3.16
CA HIS A 21 -41.42 14.16 -2.04
C HIS A 21 -40.03 14.45 -2.58
N VAL A 22 -39.63 15.73 -2.53
CA VAL A 22 -38.25 16.14 -2.82
C VAL A 22 -37.37 15.44 -1.79
N LYS A 23 -36.55 14.49 -2.24
CA LYS A 23 -35.60 13.81 -1.37
C LYS A 23 -34.68 14.85 -0.72
N PRO A 24 -34.42 14.76 0.60
CA PRO A 24 -33.53 15.68 1.27
C PRO A 24 -32.11 15.56 0.69
N LEU A 25 -31.41 16.69 0.64
CA LEU A 25 -29.97 16.71 0.35
C LEU A 25 -29.24 16.21 1.60
N ILE A 26 -28.44 15.16 1.42
CA ILE A 26 -27.56 14.61 2.44
C ILE A 26 -26.18 14.55 1.82
N VAL A 27 -25.17 15.00 2.58
CA VAL A 27 -23.76 14.84 2.26
C VAL A 27 -23.16 13.88 3.29
N GLN A 28 -22.33 12.96 2.84
CA GLN A 28 -21.61 12.02 3.68
C GLN A 28 -20.14 12.02 3.29
N THR A 29 -19.29 11.91 4.29
CA THR A 29 -17.84 11.77 4.17
C THR A 29 -17.36 10.97 5.38
N ASP A 30 -16.26 10.25 5.19
CA ASP A 30 -15.57 9.52 6.25
C ASP A 30 -14.18 10.16 6.44
N ASP A 31 -13.56 9.91 7.58
CA ASP A 31 -12.17 10.32 7.83
C ASP A 31 -11.21 9.57 6.88
N PHE A 32 -10.10 10.22 6.54
CA PHE A 32 -9.06 9.65 5.67
C PHE A 32 -7.76 9.45 6.46
N VAL A 33 -7.14 8.28 6.30
CA VAL A 33 -5.81 8.00 6.85
C VAL A 33 -4.91 7.59 5.71
N GLY A 34 -3.70 8.14 5.68
CA GLY A 34 -2.72 7.84 4.65
C GLY A 34 -1.28 7.91 5.15
N GLU A 35 -0.35 7.62 4.25
CA GLU A 35 1.08 7.70 4.49
C GLU A 35 1.73 8.63 3.46
N LEU A 36 2.79 9.32 3.90
CA LEU A 36 3.60 10.19 3.07
C LEU A 36 5.06 9.80 3.21
N ALA A 37 5.63 9.24 2.15
CA ALA A 37 7.07 9.07 2.06
C ALA A 37 7.75 10.42 1.91
N ILE A 38 8.82 10.69 2.68
CA ILE A 38 9.59 11.94 2.53
C ILE A 38 10.30 12.09 1.18
N SER A 39 10.35 11.02 0.38
CA SER A 39 10.80 11.04 -1.02
C SER A 39 9.73 11.48 -2.01
N ALA A 40 8.48 11.68 -1.56
CA ALA A 40 7.40 12.15 -2.43
C ALA A 40 7.72 13.54 -2.97
N VAL A 41 7.34 13.78 -4.22
CA VAL A 41 7.57 15.03 -4.93
C VAL A 41 6.25 15.74 -5.23
N VAL A 42 6.33 17.04 -5.54
CA VAL A 42 5.16 17.83 -5.90
C VAL A 42 4.42 17.19 -7.07
N GLY A 43 3.12 16.96 -6.88
CA GLY A 43 2.25 16.28 -7.84
C GLY A 43 1.98 14.81 -7.52
N ASP A 44 2.69 14.20 -6.57
CA ASP A 44 2.40 12.82 -6.16
C ASP A 44 1.03 12.73 -5.47
N THR A 45 0.24 11.73 -5.84
CA THR A 45 -1.06 11.44 -5.24
C THR A 45 -0.89 10.66 -3.94
N ILE A 46 -1.53 11.15 -2.87
CA ILE A 46 -1.59 10.47 -1.55
C ILE A 46 -2.82 9.58 -1.46
N GLY A 47 -3.93 10.02 -2.05
CA GLY A 47 -5.17 9.26 -2.09
C GLY A 47 -6.37 10.13 -2.44
N THR A 48 -7.56 9.65 -2.12
CA THR A 48 -8.83 10.31 -2.45
C THR A 48 -9.70 10.42 -1.20
N ILE A 49 -10.13 11.63 -0.87
CA ILE A 49 -11.04 11.88 0.24
C ILE A 49 -12.44 11.37 -0.14
N PRO A 50 -13.06 10.48 0.67
CA PRO A 50 -14.37 9.94 0.36
C PRO A 50 -15.44 11.02 0.51
N GLY A 51 -16.35 11.12 -0.45
CA GLY A 51 -17.43 12.10 -0.39
C GLY A 51 -18.58 11.73 -1.32
N THR A 52 -19.81 11.73 -0.78
CA THR A 52 -21.01 11.43 -1.55
C THR A 52 -22.16 12.36 -1.19
N SER A 53 -23.11 12.49 -2.12
CA SER A 53 -24.34 13.23 -1.90
C SER A 53 -25.54 12.54 -2.55
N THR A 54 -26.71 12.69 -1.94
CA THR A 54 -27.99 12.24 -2.53
C THR A 54 -28.40 13.02 -3.77
N LYS A 55 -27.68 14.11 -4.11
CA LYS A 55 -27.96 14.98 -5.27
C LYS A 55 -26.71 15.28 -6.11
N GLY A 56 -26.03 14.23 -6.56
CA GLY A 56 -24.91 14.33 -7.51
C GLY A 56 -23.55 14.49 -6.83
N THR A 57 -22.60 15.11 -7.53
CA THR A 57 -21.21 15.26 -7.05
C THR A 57 -21.09 16.31 -5.95
N VAL A 58 -20.20 16.07 -5.01
CA VAL A 58 -19.78 17.00 -3.95
C VAL A 58 -18.58 17.83 -4.41
N THR A 59 -18.23 18.86 -3.64
CA THR A 59 -16.98 19.61 -3.78
C THR A 59 -16.11 19.46 -2.54
N TYR A 60 -14.80 19.52 -2.73
CA TYR A 60 -13.80 19.36 -1.67
C TYR A 60 -13.01 20.66 -1.44
N THR A 61 -12.72 20.99 -0.19
CA THR A 61 -11.91 22.17 0.15
C THR A 61 -11.12 21.91 1.43
N ILE A 62 -9.81 22.16 1.43
CA ILE A 62 -8.99 22.14 2.65
C ILE A 62 -9.32 23.39 3.46
N ASN A 63 -9.88 23.22 4.65
CA ASN A 63 -10.14 24.31 5.59
C ASN A 63 -8.87 24.66 6.37
N SER A 64 -8.10 23.64 6.76
CA SER A 64 -6.84 23.80 7.48
C SER A 64 -5.92 22.59 7.27
N GLN A 65 -4.62 22.82 7.41
CA GLN A 65 -3.62 21.75 7.46
C GLN A 65 -2.46 22.16 8.36
N THR A 66 -1.88 21.20 9.09
CA THR A 66 -0.71 21.40 9.94
C THR A 66 0.29 20.26 9.71
N PRO A 67 1.51 20.55 9.22
CA PRO A 67 2.01 21.85 8.75
C PRO A 67 1.19 22.47 7.60
N ALA A 68 1.27 23.79 7.46
CA ALA A 68 0.55 24.51 6.41
C ALA A 68 1.10 24.18 5.00
N ASP A 69 0.22 24.23 4.00
CA ASP A 69 0.55 24.21 2.56
C ASP A 69 1.37 22.99 2.07
N ILE A 70 1.26 21.84 2.75
CA ILE A 70 1.88 20.58 2.32
C ILE A 70 1.11 19.94 1.16
N PHE A 71 -0.23 19.98 1.22
CA PHE A 71 -1.12 19.31 0.27
C PHE A 71 -2.10 20.26 -0.40
N SER A 72 -2.59 19.84 -1.56
CA SER A 72 -3.79 20.39 -2.20
C SER A 72 -4.80 19.28 -2.49
N VAL A 73 -6.08 19.63 -2.55
CA VAL A 73 -7.17 18.70 -2.88
C VAL A 73 -7.83 19.11 -4.20
N ASP A 74 -8.09 18.15 -5.09
CA ASP A 74 -8.90 18.38 -6.26
C ASP A 74 -10.36 18.64 -5.84
N GLU A 75 -10.90 19.79 -6.26
CA GLU A 75 -12.23 20.24 -5.85
C GLU A 75 -13.35 19.28 -6.29
N THR A 76 -13.16 18.51 -7.36
CA THR A 76 -14.21 17.66 -7.96
C THR A 76 -14.09 16.20 -7.54
N TYR A 77 -12.87 15.67 -7.53
CA TYR A 77 -12.60 14.25 -7.31
C TYR A 77 -12.12 13.95 -5.90
N GLY A 78 -11.72 14.97 -5.12
CA GLY A 78 -11.20 14.77 -3.77
C GLY A 78 -9.80 14.17 -3.74
N GLU A 79 -9.08 14.18 -4.85
CA GLU A 79 -7.70 13.69 -4.93
C GLU A 79 -6.77 14.59 -4.12
N LEU A 80 -6.11 14.03 -3.11
CA LEU A 80 -5.13 14.72 -2.28
C LEU A 80 -3.74 14.51 -2.87
N ILE A 81 -3.08 15.60 -3.26
CA ILE A 81 -1.76 15.60 -3.91
C ILE A 81 -0.75 16.42 -3.11
N VAL A 82 0.52 16.04 -3.21
CA VAL A 82 1.64 16.81 -2.65
C VAL A 82 1.77 18.15 -3.38
N ALA A 83 1.69 19.25 -2.63
CA ALA A 83 1.75 20.62 -3.18
C ALA A 83 3.07 21.34 -2.90
N SER A 84 3.89 20.83 -1.97
CA SER A 84 5.14 21.46 -1.55
C SER A 84 6.30 20.47 -1.43
N ASP A 85 7.51 20.93 -1.77
CA ASP A 85 8.76 20.21 -1.54
C ASP A 85 9.20 20.20 -0.06
N ALA A 86 8.49 20.95 0.81
CA ALA A 86 8.71 20.95 2.25
C ALA A 86 8.49 19.57 2.90
N VAL A 87 7.83 18.64 2.19
CA VAL A 87 7.70 17.22 2.57
C VAL A 87 9.04 16.60 2.94
N ALA A 88 10.11 16.90 2.21
CA ALA A 88 11.44 16.34 2.45
C ALA A 88 12.05 16.76 3.81
N ASN A 89 11.50 17.80 4.44
CA ASN A 89 11.96 18.32 5.74
C ASN A 89 11.09 17.84 6.91
N LEU A 90 10.02 17.08 6.66
CA LEU A 90 9.15 16.56 7.71
C LEU A 90 9.88 15.48 8.53
N PRO A 91 9.72 15.47 9.87
CA PRO A 91 10.28 14.40 10.68
C PRO A 91 9.58 13.06 10.39
N ILE A 92 10.36 11.99 10.24
CA ILE A 92 9.81 10.62 10.15
C ILE A 92 9.03 10.28 11.43
N ASN A 93 7.93 9.54 11.29
CA ASN A 93 6.95 9.21 12.34
C ASN A 93 6.22 10.43 12.93
N SER A 94 6.23 11.57 12.25
CA SER A 94 5.33 12.69 12.55
C SER A 94 4.00 12.55 11.80
N MET A 95 3.04 13.41 12.12
CA MET A 95 1.74 13.46 11.45
C MET A 95 1.53 14.81 10.79
N VAL A 96 0.94 14.80 9.59
CA VAL A 96 0.31 15.96 8.97
C VAL A 96 -1.20 15.79 9.11
N VAL A 97 -1.87 16.78 9.70
CA VAL A 97 -3.32 16.74 9.96
C VAL A 97 -4.01 17.78 9.10
N LEU A 98 -5.11 17.41 8.44
CA LEU A 98 -5.94 18.32 7.65
C LEU A 98 -7.41 18.23 8.04
N GLU A 99 -8.12 19.34 7.87
CA GLU A 99 -9.57 19.38 7.90
C GLU A 99 -10.08 19.67 6.48
N VAL A 100 -10.82 18.72 5.90
CA VAL A 100 -11.37 18.86 4.54
C VAL A 100 -12.89 18.96 4.61
N SER A 101 -13.43 20.06 4.09
CA SER A 101 -14.87 20.25 3.89
C SER A 101 -15.31 19.54 2.62
N VAL A 102 -16.28 18.63 2.76
CA VAL A 102 -17.01 17.98 1.67
C VAL A 102 -18.41 18.57 1.60
N SER A 103 -18.76 19.22 0.49
CA SER A 103 -19.96 20.04 0.44
C SER A 103 -20.80 19.90 -0.82
N LYS A 104 -22.10 20.21 -0.70
CA LYS A 104 -23.03 20.36 -1.82
C LYS A 104 -24.08 21.38 -1.45
N GLU A 105 -24.30 22.39 -2.31
CA GLU A 105 -25.40 23.35 -2.21
C GLU A 105 -25.59 23.95 -0.78
N GLY A 106 -24.48 24.21 -0.08
CA GLY A 106 -24.48 24.78 1.27
C GLY A 106 -24.61 23.79 2.43
N VAL A 107 -24.80 22.50 2.16
CA VAL A 107 -24.66 21.42 3.15
C VAL A 107 -23.22 20.93 3.12
N SER A 108 -22.54 20.91 4.27
CA SER A 108 -21.14 20.46 4.39
C SER A 108 -21.00 19.43 5.52
N GLN A 109 -20.05 18.52 5.34
CA GLN A 109 -19.49 17.64 6.36
C GLN A 109 -17.96 17.78 6.36
N ILE A 110 -17.34 17.44 7.48
CA ILE A 110 -15.89 17.48 7.65
C ILE A 110 -15.34 16.07 7.62
N SER A 111 -14.28 15.88 6.83
CA SER A 111 -13.38 14.73 6.90
C SER A 111 -12.10 15.16 7.62
N ASN A 112 -11.75 14.45 8.70
CA ASN A 112 -10.45 14.60 9.34
C ASN A 112 -9.45 13.71 8.59
N VAL A 113 -8.33 14.31 8.21
CA VAL A 113 -7.31 13.65 7.40
C VAL A 113 -6.03 13.54 8.23
N GLU A 114 -5.56 12.31 8.45
CA GLU A 114 -4.34 12.02 9.19
C GLU A 114 -3.32 11.34 8.28
N ILE A 115 -2.20 12.01 8.02
CA ILE A 115 -1.13 11.48 7.17
C ILE A 115 0.10 11.21 8.03
N THR A 116 0.52 9.95 8.10
CA THR A 116 1.75 9.56 8.79
C THR A 116 2.95 9.74 7.88
N VAL A 117 3.99 10.44 8.35
CA VAL A 117 5.23 10.63 7.60
C VAL A 117 6.09 9.38 7.76
N VAL A 118 6.34 8.69 6.66
CA VAL A 118 7.09 7.43 6.61
C VAL A 118 8.42 7.61 5.88
N PRO A 119 9.43 6.76 6.13
CA PRO A 119 10.64 6.78 5.34
C PRO A 119 10.35 6.45 3.86
N PRO A 120 11.28 6.75 2.94
CA PRO A 120 11.12 6.36 1.54
C PRO A 120 10.93 4.84 1.40
N PRO A 121 10.12 4.37 0.44
CA PRO A 121 10.06 2.94 0.11
C PRO A 121 11.45 2.42 -0.24
N VAL A 122 11.78 1.20 0.20
CA VAL A 122 13.04 0.57 -0.18
C VAL A 122 12.92 0.05 -1.61
N ASP A 123 13.83 0.47 -2.48
CA ASP A 123 13.88 0.01 -3.86
C ASP A 123 14.44 -1.41 -3.94
N VAL A 124 13.56 -2.38 -4.20
CA VAL A 124 13.90 -3.79 -4.42
C VAL A 124 13.95 -4.15 -5.90
N THR A 125 13.65 -3.21 -6.80
CA THR A 125 13.60 -3.45 -8.25
C THR A 125 14.86 -4.07 -8.84
N PRO A 126 16.09 -3.80 -8.34
CA PRO A 126 17.29 -4.45 -8.87
C PRO A 126 17.26 -5.97 -8.77
N TRP A 127 16.53 -6.54 -7.80
CA TRP A 127 16.50 -7.98 -7.52
C TRP A 127 15.21 -8.67 -7.99
N VAL A 128 14.34 -7.99 -8.72
CA VAL A 128 13.12 -8.60 -9.31
C VAL A 128 13.47 -9.33 -10.60
N GLY A 129 12.88 -10.52 -10.79
CA GLY A 129 13.08 -11.37 -11.96
C GLY A 129 13.77 -12.68 -11.61
N THR A 130 15.02 -12.84 -12.04
CA THR A 130 15.85 -14.00 -11.66
C THR A 130 17.07 -13.50 -10.92
N VAL A 131 17.36 -14.10 -9.76
CA VAL A 131 18.57 -13.84 -9.00
C VAL A 131 19.48 -15.07 -8.99
N LEU A 132 20.76 -14.83 -8.77
CA LEU A 132 21.80 -15.81 -8.57
C LEU A 132 22.05 -15.94 -7.08
N VAL A 133 21.65 -17.06 -6.49
CA VAL A 133 21.94 -17.40 -5.08
C VAL A 133 23.22 -18.21 -5.05
N THR A 134 24.26 -17.65 -4.44
CA THR A 134 25.59 -18.25 -4.35
C THR A 134 25.89 -18.69 -2.92
N GLN A 135 26.43 -19.90 -2.79
CA GLN A 135 26.90 -20.49 -1.53
C GLN A 135 28.28 -21.12 -1.73
N ILE A 136 29.00 -21.37 -0.64
CA ILE A 136 30.19 -22.23 -0.67
C ILE A 136 29.75 -23.67 -0.46
N ASP A 137 30.04 -24.53 -1.45
CA ASP A 137 29.77 -25.96 -1.32
C ASP A 137 30.67 -26.59 -0.27
N PHE A 138 30.06 -27.35 0.65
CA PHE A 138 30.75 -27.89 1.82
C PHE A 138 31.84 -28.90 1.46
N PHE A 139 31.67 -29.65 0.37
CA PHE A 139 32.60 -30.72 -0.02
C PHE A 139 33.77 -30.23 -0.85
N SER A 140 33.52 -29.30 -1.76
CA SER A 140 34.52 -28.76 -2.69
C SER A 140 35.16 -27.47 -2.19
N GLY A 141 34.52 -26.74 -1.28
CA GLY A 141 34.95 -25.40 -0.86
C GLY A 141 34.85 -24.35 -1.97
N LEU A 142 34.18 -24.67 -3.08
CA LEU A 142 34.01 -23.78 -4.23
C LEU A 142 32.64 -23.10 -4.19
N PRO A 143 32.52 -21.89 -4.76
CA PRO A 143 31.23 -21.25 -4.90
C PRO A 143 30.36 -22.04 -5.89
N VAL A 144 29.10 -22.26 -5.49
CA VAL A 144 28.05 -22.84 -6.33
C VAL A 144 26.91 -21.83 -6.38
N THR A 145 26.37 -21.62 -7.58
CA THR A 145 25.33 -20.63 -7.85
C THR A 145 24.10 -21.32 -8.41
N LYS A 146 22.92 -20.90 -7.94
CA LYS A 146 21.62 -21.34 -8.40
C LYS A 146 20.79 -20.16 -8.88
N GLU A 147 20.07 -20.34 -9.97
CA GLU A 147 19.09 -19.37 -10.43
C GLU A 147 17.78 -19.54 -9.67
N VAL A 148 17.27 -18.43 -9.12
CA VAL A 148 16.07 -18.41 -8.28
C VAL A 148 15.15 -17.29 -8.76
N PRO A 149 13.89 -17.58 -9.09
CA PRO A 149 12.89 -16.56 -9.34
C PRO A 149 12.67 -15.66 -8.11
N ALA A 150 12.63 -14.35 -8.33
CA ALA A 150 12.47 -13.34 -7.31
C ALA A 150 11.35 -12.37 -7.69
N THR A 151 10.41 -12.16 -6.78
CA THR A 151 9.22 -11.30 -7.01
C THR A 151 9.11 -10.29 -5.89
N ASP A 152 8.80 -9.04 -6.25
CA ASP A 152 8.42 -8.01 -5.28
C ASP A 152 7.01 -8.32 -4.76
N ILE A 153 6.86 -8.40 -3.43
CA ILE A 153 5.57 -8.64 -2.77
C ILE A 153 5.12 -7.43 -1.95
N ASP A 154 5.61 -6.24 -2.34
CA ASP A 154 5.40 -4.93 -1.74
C ASP A 154 6.07 -4.76 -0.36
N ASN A 155 6.09 -3.52 0.13
CA ASN A 155 6.65 -3.14 1.44
C ASN A 155 8.14 -3.49 1.64
N GLY A 156 8.93 -3.43 0.56
CA GLY A 156 10.36 -3.74 0.63
C GLY A 156 10.63 -5.22 0.92
N GLN A 157 9.74 -6.11 0.48
CA GLN A 157 9.90 -7.55 0.62
C GLN A 157 10.12 -8.22 -0.73
N LEU A 158 11.11 -9.11 -0.79
CA LEU A 158 11.45 -9.90 -1.96
C LEU A 158 11.17 -11.37 -1.69
N LEU A 159 10.26 -11.95 -2.46
CA LEU A 159 9.93 -13.38 -2.44
C LEU A 159 10.85 -14.15 -3.39
N LEU A 160 11.68 -15.02 -2.83
CA LEU A 160 12.41 -16.04 -3.56
C LEU A 160 11.59 -17.33 -3.61
N SER A 161 11.31 -17.82 -4.82
CA SER A 161 10.42 -18.97 -5.04
C SER A 161 11.06 -20.01 -5.98
N GLY A 162 10.30 -21.03 -6.37
CA GLY A 162 10.74 -22.01 -7.36
C GLY A 162 11.54 -23.19 -6.81
N GLY A 163 11.17 -23.70 -5.64
CA GLY A 163 11.74 -24.93 -5.08
C GLY A 163 12.43 -24.70 -3.77
N ASP A 164 13.74 -24.89 -3.74
CA ASP A 164 14.56 -24.70 -2.56
C ASP A 164 15.56 -23.55 -2.82
N PRO A 165 15.18 -22.29 -2.55
CA PRO A 165 16.00 -21.12 -2.89
C PRO A 165 17.42 -21.18 -2.31
N PHE A 166 17.55 -21.75 -1.11
CA PHE A 166 18.81 -21.80 -0.36
C PHE A 166 19.45 -23.19 -0.37
N ASP A 167 18.93 -24.16 -1.11
CA ASP A 167 19.46 -25.53 -1.18
C ASP A 167 19.58 -26.18 0.21
N LEU A 168 18.50 -26.07 0.98
CA LEU A 168 18.31 -26.59 2.33
C LEU A 168 17.77 -28.04 2.36
N PHE A 169 17.69 -28.70 1.21
CA PHE A 169 17.10 -30.02 0.96
C PHE A 169 15.59 -30.09 1.23
N CYS A 170 14.86 -29.06 0.82
CA CYS A 170 13.43 -28.90 1.11
C CYS A 170 12.55 -29.14 -0.14
N ASP A 171 11.22 -29.20 0.05
CA ASP A 171 10.27 -29.54 -1.03
C ASP A 171 10.30 -28.51 -2.18
N GLU A 172 9.76 -28.89 -3.34
CA GLU A 172 9.62 -28.09 -4.56
C GLU A 172 8.78 -26.80 -4.39
N ASN A 173 8.18 -26.57 -3.22
CA ASN A 173 7.34 -25.41 -2.92
C ASN A 173 7.90 -24.49 -1.84
N SER A 174 9.19 -24.61 -1.50
CA SER A 174 9.78 -23.80 -0.45
C SER A 174 10.04 -22.36 -0.92
N GLU A 175 9.76 -21.39 -0.07
CA GLU A 175 9.87 -19.97 -0.38
C GLU A 175 10.65 -19.24 0.71
N ILE A 176 11.41 -18.22 0.33
CA ILE A 176 12.15 -17.36 1.26
C ILE A 176 11.75 -15.91 1.01
N ILE A 177 11.30 -15.22 2.03
CA ILE A 177 10.96 -13.80 2.01
C ILE A 177 12.11 -13.03 2.67
N ILE A 178 12.76 -12.19 1.89
CA ILE A 178 13.78 -11.26 2.37
C ILE A 178 13.11 -9.92 2.60
N THR A 179 13.17 -9.41 3.82
CA THR A 179 12.66 -8.08 4.17
C THR A 179 13.80 -7.08 4.19
N PHE A 180 13.69 -6.01 3.43
CA PHE A 180 14.67 -4.94 3.35
C PHE A 180 14.35 -3.86 4.37
N GLY A 181 15.36 -3.40 5.11
CA GLY A 181 15.27 -2.22 5.94
C GLY A 181 15.79 -0.97 5.23
N GLN A 182 15.61 0.18 5.86
CA GLN A 182 16.11 1.45 5.36
C GLN A 182 17.63 1.47 5.26
N LEU A 183 18.15 2.21 4.29
CA LEU A 183 19.59 2.44 4.15
C LEU A 183 20.16 3.02 5.47
N THR A 184 21.22 2.39 5.98
CA THR A 184 21.97 2.86 7.15
C THR A 184 23.16 3.73 6.75
N THR A 185 23.53 3.70 5.47
CA THR A 185 24.55 4.53 4.83
C THR A 185 24.01 5.05 3.50
N ALA A 186 24.83 5.67 2.65
CA ALA A 186 24.38 6.13 1.34
C ALA A 186 23.96 4.99 0.39
N THR A 187 24.51 3.78 0.56
CA THR A 187 24.32 2.65 -0.38
C THR A 187 24.00 1.32 0.27
N VAL A 188 24.19 1.19 1.59
CA VAL A 188 23.99 -0.09 2.32
C VAL A 188 22.82 0.01 3.28
N GLY A 189 21.94 -0.99 3.26
CA GLY A 189 20.86 -1.18 4.22
C GLY A 189 20.81 -2.63 4.74
N PRO A 190 20.06 -2.90 5.82
CA PRO A 190 19.95 -4.23 6.38
C PRO A 190 18.92 -5.06 5.62
N VAL A 191 19.07 -6.37 5.68
CA VAL A 191 18.02 -7.33 5.31
C VAL A 191 17.77 -8.30 6.45
N THR A 192 16.56 -8.85 6.53
CA THR A 192 16.19 -9.91 7.47
C THR A 192 15.39 -11.02 6.79
N ILE A 193 15.47 -12.22 7.36
CA ILE A 193 14.56 -13.34 7.12
C ILE A 193 14.05 -13.77 8.48
N SER A 194 12.75 -13.99 8.63
CA SER A 194 12.18 -14.65 9.81
C SER A 194 10.86 -15.28 9.41
N GLN A 195 10.87 -16.59 9.19
CA GLN A 195 9.69 -17.32 8.74
C GLN A 195 9.75 -18.79 9.10
N PRO A 196 8.59 -19.45 9.24
CA PRO A 196 8.53 -20.90 9.19
C PRO A 196 8.95 -21.39 7.80
N PHE A 197 9.54 -22.58 7.77
CA PHE A 197 10.02 -23.23 6.57
C PHE A 197 9.81 -24.74 6.70
N ILE A 198 9.20 -25.36 5.69
CA ILE A 198 8.83 -26.78 5.73
C ILE A 198 9.77 -27.55 4.81
N CYS A 199 10.47 -28.53 5.36
CA CYS A 199 11.39 -29.38 4.61
C CYS A 199 10.86 -30.79 4.41
N TYR A 200 11.59 -31.57 3.60
CA TYR A 200 11.20 -32.93 3.25
C TYR A 200 10.92 -33.78 4.49
N GLY A 201 9.75 -34.44 4.53
CA GLY A 201 9.29 -35.21 5.69
C GLY A 201 8.32 -34.47 6.61
N GLY A 202 7.95 -33.22 6.30
CA GLY A 202 6.96 -32.46 7.06
C GLY A 202 7.52 -31.83 8.35
N THR A 203 8.85 -31.76 8.46
CA THR A 203 9.52 -31.10 9.57
C THR A 203 9.30 -29.60 9.48
N ASN A 204 8.75 -29.02 10.53
CA ASN A 204 8.62 -27.58 10.68
C ASN A 204 9.93 -27.03 11.24
N LEU A 205 10.57 -26.19 10.46
CA LEU A 205 11.76 -25.44 10.85
C LEU A 205 11.42 -23.96 10.85
N ASN A 206 12.29 -23.16 11.46
CA ASN A 206 12.31 -21.73 11.28
C ASN A 206 13.66 -21.32 10.69
N ILE A 207 13.62 -20.38 9.76
CA ILE A 207 14.81 -19.68 9.29
C ILE A 207 14.78 -18.27 9.82
N ASP A 208 15.85 -17.90 10.54
CA ASP A 208 16.07 -16.55 11.03
C ASP A 208 17.43 -16.06 10.54
N GLY A 209 17.44 -14.95 9.83
CA GLY A 209 18.64 -14.41 9.20
C GLY A 209 18.69 -12.90 9.22
N THR A 210 19.92 -12.39 9.21
CA THR A 210 20.23 -10.97 9.14
C THR A 210 21.37 -10.75 8.17
N GLY A 211 21.36 -9.61 7.50
CA GLY A 211 22.34 -9.33 6.47
C GLY A 211 22.33 -7.87 6.04
N THR A 212 22.97 -7.61 4.91
CA THR A 212 22.94 -6.31 4.25
C THR A 212 22.69 -6.44 2.76
N TYR A 213 22.05 -5.43 2.19
CA TYR A 213 22.03 -5.20 0.75
C TYR A 213 22.83 -3.95 0.42
N ASN A 214 23.38 -3.89 -0.79
CA ASN A 214 24.10 -2.74 -1.30
C ASN A 214 23.56 -2.34 -2.68
N THR A 215 23.10 -1.10 -2.82
CA THR A 215 22.45 -0.59 -4.03
C THR A 215 23.42 -0.32 -5.18
N GLU A 216 24.70 -0.12 -4.90
CA GLU A 216 25.74 0.12 -5.91
C GLU A 216 26.25 -1.19 -6.51
N THR A 217 26.60 -2.16 -5.65
CA THR A 217 27.09 -3.49 -6.07
C THR A 217 25.96 -4.43 -6.47
N LYS A 218 24.72 -4.13 -6.06
CA LYS A 218 23.53 -4.99 -6.20
C LYS A 218 23.67 -6.34 -5.51
N GLU A 219 24.47 -6.41 -4.45
CA GLU A 219 24.66 -7.62 -3.67
C GLU A 219 23.79 -7.61 -2.41
N ILE A 220 23.18 -8.76 -2.10
CA ILE A 220 22.62 -9.07 -0.78
C ILE A 220 23.51 -10.14 -0.15
N LEU A 221 23.95 -9.89 1.07
CA LEU A 221 24.69 -10.83 1.90
C LEU A 221 23.81 -11.17 3.09
N ILE A 222 23.50 -12.44 3.30
CA ILE A 222 22.67 -12.86 4.42
C ILE A 222 23.27 -14.06 5.13
N ASP A 223 23.42 -13.92 6.44
CA ASP A 223 23.72 -15.01 7.35
C ASP A 223 22.43 -15.42 8.06
N PHE A 224 22.19 -16.71 8.17
CA PHE A 224 20.96 -17.25 8.75
C PHE A 224 21.23 -18.49 9.59
N ASN A 225 20.31 -18.78 10.50
CA ASN A 225 20.25 -20.01 11.25
C ASN A 225 18.93 -20.71 10.97
N ILE A 226 19.01 -22.01 10.73
CA ILE A 226 17.85 -22.88 10.77
C ILE A 226 17.69 -23.39 12.19
N THR A 227 16.47 -23.38 12.73
CA THR A 227 16.14 -23.91 14.05
C THR A 227 14.94 -24.86 13.97
N GLY A 228 14.84 -25.80 14.91
CA GLY A 228 13.80 -26.83 14.95
C GLY A 228 14.37 -28.18 15.32
N ASP A 229 14.04 -29.22 14.55
CA ASP A 229 14.56 -30.59 14.76
C ASP A 229 16.07 -30.69 14.52
N PHE A 230 16.64 -29.76 13.76
CA PHE A 230 18.06 -29.60 13.55
C PHE A 230 18.43 -28.12 13.48
N GLU A 231 19.66 -27.82 13.90
CA GLU A 231 20.21 -26.47 13.88
C GLU A 231 21.45 -26.44 13.01
N PHE A 232 21.46 -25.53 12.04
CA PHE A 232 22.68 -25.23 11.29
C PHE A 232 22.70 -23.77 10.82
N PRO A 233 23.87 -23.13 10.83
CA PRO A 233 24.06 -21.82 10.23
C PRO A 233 24.28 -21.95 8.72
N GLY A 234 23.99 -20.89 7.99
CA GLY A 234 24.31 -20.74 6.57
C GLY A 234 24.55 -19.29 6.19
N SER A 235 25.17 -19.10 5.03
CA SER A 235 25.38 -17.79 4.43
C SER A 235 25.08 -17.85 2.94
N ARG A 236 24.39 -16.85 2.40
CA ARG A 236 24.14 -16.70 0.95
C ARG A 236 24.52 -15.32 0.46
N THR A 237 25.09 -15.28 -0.74
CA THR A 237 25.22 -14.06 -1.54
C THR A 237 24.19 -14.11 -2.65
N ILE A 238 23.40 -13.05 -2.81
CA ILE A 238 22.34 -12.97 -3.82
C ILE A 238 22.62 -11.77 -4.72
N THR A 239 22.65 -12.01 -6.03
CA THR A 239 22.84 -10.96 -7.04
C THR A 239 21.80 -11.07 -8.14
N PRO A 240 21.41 -9.96 -8.80
CA PRO A 240 20.56 -10.02 -9.98
C PRO A 240 21.24 -10.82 -11.09
N LYS A 241 20.46 -11.60 -11.84
CA LYS A 241 20.92 -12.17 -13.10
C LYS A 241 20.82 -11.08 -14.18
N GLU A 242 21.96 -10.72 -14.77
CA GLU A 242 22.02 -9.77 -15.90
C GLU A 242 21.30 -10.29 -17.16
#